data_AF-U6KXE8-F1
#
_entry.id   AF-U6KXE8-F1
#
_cell.length_a   1.000
_cell.length_b   1.000
_cell.length_c   1.000
_cell.angle_alpha   90.00
_cell.angle_beta   90.00
_cell.angle_gamma   90.00
#
_symmetry.space_group_name_H-M   'P 1'
#
loop_
_entity.id
_entity.type
_entity.pdbx_description
1 polymer ?
#
loop_
_entity_poly.entity_id
_entity_poly.type
_entity_poly.pdbx_seq_one_letter_code
_entity_poly.pdbx_strand_id
1 'polypeptide(L)'
;MLAEKLEQHKVAAWLVNTGWTRGSFGSSEGSRIALRHTRAIVDAIHDGSLAKAEYEEMPVFRLRVPREVRGVPSELLLPQRAWKDKEELERQINKLANLFVDNFKQYAERAPPEVLRAGPLLPEAP
;
A
#
# COMPACT_ATOMS: atom_id res chain seq x y z
N MET A 1 13.22 7.11 -18.76
CA MET A 1 12.81 5.89 -18.00
C MET A 1 11.40 6.08 -17.42
N LEU A 2 10.89 5.21 -16.51
CA LEU A 2 9.47 5.20 -16.05
C LEU A 2 8.94 6.57 -15.61
N ALA A 3 9.67 7.33 -14.79
CA ALA A 3 9.22 8.64 -14.28
C ALA A 3 8.87 9.62 -15.42
N GLU A 4 9.76 9.76 -16.41
CA GLU A 4 9.51 10.59 -17.61
C GLU A 4 8.24 10.14 -18.35
N LYS A 5 7.97 8.83 -18.43
CA LYS A 5 6.76 8.30 -19.08
C LYS A 5 5.49 8.61 -18.29
N LEU A 6 5.56 8.53 -16.96
CA LEU A 6 4.45 8.90 -16.09
C LEU A 6 4.10 10.39 -16.27
N GLU A 7 5.12 11.26 -16.26
CA GLU A 7 4.96 12.72 -16.42
C GLU A 7 4.48 13.11 -17.82
N GLN A 8 5.12 12.58 -18.87
CA GLN A 8 4.79 12.87 -20.26
C GLN A 8 3.34 12.50 -20.61
N HIS A 9 2.88 11.35 -20.13
CA HIS A 9 1.57 10.82 -20.47
C HIS A 9 0.49 11.11 -19.40
N LYS A 10 0.86 11.80 -18.30
CA LYS A 10 -0.04 12.16 -17.19
C LYS A 10 -0.83 10.96 -16.66
N VAL A 11 -0.17 9.81 -16.52
CA VAL A 11 -0.80 8.56 -16.08
C VAL A 11 -0.70 8.40 -14.56
N ALA A 12 -1.73 7.82 -13.96
CA ALA A 12 -1.73 7.46 -12.54
C ALA A 12 -1.00 6.11 -12.31
N ALA A 13 -0.25 6.01 -11.22
CA ALA A 13 0.36 4.77 -10.76
C ALA A 13 -0.40 4.25 -9.54
N TRP A 14 -0.68 2.95 -9.50
CA TRP A 14 -1.44 2.29 -8.43
C TRP A 14 -0.65 1.12 -7.86
N LEU A 15 -0.70 0.96 -6.53
CA LEU A 15 -0.20 -0.21 -5.83
C LEU A 15 -1.40 -1.03 -5.33
N VAL A 16 -1.58 -2.24 -5.86
CA VAL A 16 -2.71 -3.11 -5.52
C VAL A 16 -2.19 -4.38 -4.84
N ASN A 17 -2.57 -4.61 -3.59
CA ASN A 17 -2.28 -5.85 -2.89
C ASN A 17 -3.23 -6.95 -3.38
N THR A 18 -2.70 -8.01 -3.99
CA THR A 18 -3.43 -9.23 -4.37
C THR A 18 -3.07 -10.44 -3.49
N GLY A 19 -2.37 -10.17 -2.39
CA GLY A 19 -1.85 -11.14 -1.43
C GLY A 19 -2.84 -11.44 -0.31
N TRP A 20 -2.40 -11.19 0.91
CA TRP A 20 -3.12 -11.52 2.14
C TRP A 20 -3.57 -10.25 2.88
N THR A 21 -4.60 -10.41 3.71
CA THR A 21 -5.19 -9.40 4.58
C THR A 21 -5.66 -10.03 5.89
N ARG A 22 -6.02 -9.21 6.88
CA ARG A 22 -6.46 -9.57 8.25
C ARG A 22 -5.45 -10.35 9.11
N GLY A 23 -4.37 -10.83 8.52
CA GLY A 23 -3.31 -11.57 9.19
C GLY A 23 -2.19 -11.95 8.21
N SER A 24 -1.06 -12.39 8.76
CA SER A 24 0.07 -12.94 8.00
C SER A 24 -0.30 -14.27 7.31
N PHE A 25 0.47 -14.67 6.30
CA PHE A 25 0.35 -15.99 5.72
C PHE A 25 0.48 -17.08 6.80
N GLY A 26 -0.48 -18.00 6.85
CA GLY A 26 -0.49 -19.11 7.81
C GLY A 26 -1.06 -18.77 9.19
N SER A 27 -1.47 -17.52 9.46
CA SER A 27 -2.20 -17.20 10.69
C SER A 27 -3.67 -17.59 10.59
N SER A 28 -4.30 -17.87 11.74
CA SER A 28 -5.72 -18.24 11.82
C SER A 28 -6.67 -17.12 11.37
N GLU A 29 -6.25 -15.87 11.51
CA GLU A 29 -7.03 -14.68 11.11
C GLU A 29 -6.70 -14.22 9.67
N GLY A 30 -5.61 -14.72 9.09
CA GLY A 30 -5.16 -14.35 7.75
C GLY A 30 -6.06 -14.92 6.66
N SER A 31 -6.30 -14.12 5.62
CA SER A 31 -7.00 -14.60 4.42
C SER A 31 -6.46 -13.96 3.15
N ARG A 32 -6.52 -14.68 2.03
CA ARG A 32 -6.29 -14.11 0.70
C ARG A 32 -7.35 -13.05 0.39
N ILE A 33 -6.95 -11.96 -0.25
CA ILE A 33 -7.91 -10.99 -0.78
C ILE A 33 -8.75 -11.68 -1.85
N ALA A 34 -10.07 -11.65 -1.70
CA ALA A 34 -10.96 -12.29 -2.65
C ALA A 34 -10.85 -11.60 -4.03
N LEU A 35 -10.71 -12.40 -5.09
CA LEU A 35 -10.48 -11.89 -6.45
C LEU A 35 -11.55 -10.88 -6.92
N ARG A 36 -12.81 -11.05 -6.48
CA ARG A 36 -13.89 -10.09 -6.78
C ARG A 36 -13.57 -8.67 -6.27
N HIS A 37 -12.88 -8.53 -5.14
CA HIS A 37 -12.53 -7.23 -4.58
C HIS A 37 -11.37 -6.59 -5.35
N THR A 38 -10.35 -7.37 -5.71
CA THR A 38 -9.28 -6.87 -6.59
C THR A 38 -9.83 -6.43 -7.95
N ARG A 39 -10.76 -7.20 -8.54
CA ARG A 39 -11.43 -6.81 -9.79
C ARG A 39 -12.23 -5.51 -9.63
N ALA A 40 -13.03 -5.39 -8.57
CA ALA A 40 -13.75 -4.15 -8.29
C ALA A 40 -12.83 -2.93 -8.12
N ILE A 41 -11.65 -3.09 -7.51
CA ILE A 41 -10.63 -2.02 -7.45
C ILE A 41 -10.14 -1.66 -8.85
N VAL A 42 -9.78 -2.64 -9.67
CA VAL A 42 -9.31 -2.41 -11.04
C VAL A 42 -10.39 -1.75 -11.91
N ASP A 43 -11.65 -2.19 -11.79
CA ASP A 43 -12.79 -1.57 -12.48
C ASP A 43 -12.94 -0.10 -12.06
N ALA A 44 -12.80 0.20 -10.76
CA ALA A 44 -12.85 1.56 -10.22
C ALA A 44 -11.66 2.45 -10.65
N ILE A 45 -10.51 1.84 -10.99
CA ILE A 45 -9.39 2.55 -11.62
C ILE A 45 -9.78 2.94 -13.06
N HIS A 46 -10.33 1.99 -13.83
CA HIS A 46 -10.66 2.18 -15.24
C HIS A 46 -11.87 3.09 -15.47
N ASP A 47 -12.89 3.04 -14.59
CA ASP A 47 -14.07 3.90 -14.69
C ASP A 47 -13.83 5.34 -14.19
N GLY A 48 -12.64 5.60 -13.61
CA GLY A 48 -12.22 6.90 -13.13
C GLY A 48 -12.84 7.33 -11.80
N SER A 49 -13.61 6.48 -11.13
CA SER A 49 -14.20 6.77 -9.82
C SER A 49 -13.12 6.96 -8.75
N LEU A 50 -12.05 6.15 -8.77
CA LEU A 50 -10.94 6.31 -7.84
C LEU A 50 -10.18 7.62 -8.03
N ALA A 51 -10.12 8.17 -9.25
CA ALA A 51 -9.49 9.48 -9.48
C ALA A 51 -10.23 10.63 -8.77
N LYS A 52 -11.49 10.42 -8.37
CA LYS A 52 -12.36 11.41 -7.71
C LYS A 52 -12.68 11.07 -6.26
N ALA A 53 -12.14 9.98 -5.73
CA ALA A 53 -12.43 9.50 -4.39
C ALA A 53 -11.77 10.35 -3.30
N GLU A 54 -12.28 10.23 -2.07
CA GLU A 54 -11.56 10.71 -0.89
C GLU A 54 -10.49 9.72 -0.47
N TYR A 55 -9.36 10.26 -0.01
CA TYR A 55 -8.21 9.48 0.40
C TYR A 55 -7.81 9.79 1.83
N GLU A 56 -7.22 8.80 2.48
CA GLU A 56 -6.47 8.95 3.71
C GLU A 56 -5.02 8.49 3.50
N GLU A 57 -4.13 8.94 4.37
CA GLU A 57 -2.73 8.54 4.31
C GLU A 57 -2.48 7.34 5.23
N MET A 58 -1.89 6.29 4.68
CA MET A 58 -1.45 5.12 5.44
C MET A 58 -0.21 5.48 6.27
N PRO A 59 -0.20 5.21 7.59
CA PRO A 59 1.00 5.34 8.41
C PRO A 59 2.19 4.53 7.87
N VAL A 60 3.41 4.93 8.20
CA VAL A 60 4.68 4.29 7.80
C VAL A 60 4.97 4.42 6.30
N PHE A 61 4.12 3.87 5.43
CA PHE A 61 4.34 3.88 3.98
C PHE A 61 3.85 5.14 3.26
N ARG A 62 3.04 5.98 3.92
CA ARG A 62 2.48 7.24 3.39
C ARG A 62 1.76 7.08 2.04
N LEU A 63 1.19 5.89 1.81
CA LEU A 63 0.37 5.62 0.64
C LEU A 63 -0.97 6.32 0.81
N ARG A 64 -1.45 6.95 -0.26
CA ARG A 64 -2.83 7.46 -0.32
C ARG A 64 -3.77 6.30 -0.57
N VAL A 65 -4.57 5.95 0.42
CA VAL A 65 -5.54 4.85 0.38
C VAL A 65 -6.94 5.44 0.21
N PRO A 66 -7.75 4.96 -0.76
CA PRO A 66 -9.12 5.45 -0.91
C PRO A 66 -9.94 5.03 0.32
N ARG A 67 -10.77 5.94 0.83
CA ARG A 67 -11.63 5.65 2.00
C ARG A 67 -12.68 4.59 1.68
N GLU A 68 -13.15 4.57 0.44
CA GLU A 68 -14.19 3.67 -0.04
C GLU A 68 -13.95 3.27 -1.50
N VAL A 69 -14.34 2.03 -1.83
CA VAL A 69 -14.42 1.51 -3.21
C VAL A 69 -15.69 0.69 -3.32
N ARG A 70 -16.54 1.00 -4.30
CA ARG A 70 -17.82 0.32 -4.48
C ARG A 70 -17.60 -1.19 -4.64
N GLY A 71 -18.33 -1.99 -3.86
CA GLY A 71 -18.22 -3.45 -3.90
C GLY A 71 -17.00 -4.04 -3.14
N VAL A 72 -16.26 -3.20 -2.42
CA VAL A 72 -15.17 -3.62 -1.53
C VAL A 72 -15.49 -3.14 -0.11
N PRO A 73 -15.52 -4.04 0.89
CA PRO A 73 -15.66 -3.65 2.29
C PRO A 73 -14.53 -2.67 2.69
N SER A 74 -14.89 -1.53 3.28
CA SER A 74 -13.94 -0.44 3.55
C SER A 74 -12.88 -0.84 4.58
N GLU A 75 -13.17 -1.82 5.44
CA GLU A 75 -12.19 -2.37 6.37
C GLU A 75 -11.04 -3.09 5.67
N LEU A 76 -11.22 -3.55 4.43
CA LEU A 76 -10.18 -4.23 3.65
C LEU A 76 -9.22 -3.26 2.93
N LEU A 77 -9.61 -2.00 2.77
CA LEU A 77 -8.82 -1.01 2.04
C LEU A 77 -7.59 -0.55 2.84
N LEU A 78 -7.71 -0.52 4.16
CA LEU A 78 -6.65 -0.11 5.07
C LEU A 78 -6.38 -1.23 6.10
N PRO A 79 -5.15 -1.80 6.16
CA PRO A 79 -4.83 -2.93 7.07
C PRO A 79 -5.15 -2.66 8.54
N GLN A 80 -4.99 -1.41 8.99
CA GLN A 80 -5.33 -0.93 10.33
C GLN A 80 -6.79 -1.16 10.69
N ARG A 81 -7.70 -1.30 9.73
CA ARG A 81 -9.11 -1.62 9.96
C ARG A 81 -9.37 -3.12 9.92
N ALA A 82 -8.69 -3.84 9.02
CA ALA A 82 -8.88 -5.27 8.80
C ALA A 82 -8.35 -6.16 9.94
N TRP A 83 -7.20 -5.82 10.52
CA TRP A 83 -6.53 -6.67 11.51
C TRP A 83 -7.16 -6.50 12.89
N LYS A 84 -7.44 -7.59 13.59
CA LYS A 84 -7.92 -7.57 14.98
C LYS A 84 -6.78 -7.26 15.95
N ASP A 85 -5.67 -7.98 15.81
CA ASP A 85 -4.45 -7.77 16.60
C ASP A 85 -3.66 -6.59 16.03
N LYS A 86 -3.72 -5.44 16.72
CA LYS A 86 -3.06 -4.21 16.30
C LYS A 86 -1.55 -4.22 16.54
N GLU A 87 -1.10 -4.90 17.59
CA GLU A 87 0.32 -4.99 17.92
C GLU A 87 1.04 -5.89 16.90
N GLU A 88 0.42 -7.00 16.51
CA GLU A 88 0.98 -7.85 15.45
C GLU A 88 1.00 -7.11 14.11
N LEU A 89 -0.07 -6.38 13.77
CA LEU A 89 -0.06 -5.55 12.58
C LEU A 89 1.11 -4.55 12.60
N GLU A 90 1.31 -3.85 13.71
CA GLU A 90 2.40 -2.88 13.86
C GLU A 90 3.77 -3.54 13.70
N ARG A 91 4.00 -4.70 14.35
CA ARG A 91 5.23 -5.49 14.17
C ARG A 91 5.46 -5.87 12.71
N GLN A 92 4.42 -6.31 11.99
CA GLN A 92 4.55 -6.70 10.58
C GLN A 92 4.76 -5.49 9.66
N ILE A 93 4.10 -4.37 9.90
CA ILE A 93 4.30 -3.12 9.16
C ILE A 93 5.75 -2.66 9.32
N ASN A 94 6.26 -2.62 10.56
CA ASN A 94 7.62 -2.18 10.86
C ASN A 94 8.67 -3.15 10.28
N LYS A 95 8.43 -4.46 10.36
CA LYS A 95 9.27 -5.46 9.72
C LYS A 95 9.32 -5.25 8.21
N LEU A 96 8.17 -5.05 7.56
CA LEU A 96 8.10 -4.83 6.12
C LEU A 96 8.81 -3.53 5.72
N ALA A 97 8.62 -2.45 6.48
CA ALA A 97 9.29 -1.17 6.24
C ALA A 97 10.82 -1.32 6.28
N ASN A 98 11.36 -2.04 7.27
CA ASN A 98 12.78 -2.34 7.34
C ASN A 98 13.27 -3.14 6.13
N LEU A 99 12.52 -4.16 5.69
CA LEU A 99 12.88 -4.93 4.48
C LEU A 99 12.92 -4.06 3.22
N PHE A 100 11.99 -3.11 3.08
CA PHE A 100 12.02 -2.14 1.97
C PHE A 100 13.25 -1.24 2.03
N VAL A 101 13.56 -0.67 3.20
CA VAL A 101 14.73 0.20 3.41
C VAL A 101 16.02 -0.57 3.15
N ASP A 102 16.17 -1.77 3.72
CA ASP A 102 17.36 -2.61 3.55
C ASP A 102 17.56 -3.00 2.09
N ASN A 103 16.50 -3.42 1.40
CA ASN A 103 16.57 -3.75 -0.02
C ASN A 103 16.92 -2.52 -0.88
N PHE A 104 16.49 -1.32 -0.49
CA PHE A 104 16.75 -0.10 -1.26
C PHE A 104 18.19 0.41 -1.14
N LYS A 105 18.96 0.01 -0.12
CA LYS A 105 20.36 0.43 0.09
C LYS A 105 21.23 0.24 -1.16
N GLN A 106 21.04 -0.86 -1.89
CA GLN A 106 21.79 -1.16 -3.11
C GLN A 106 21.55 -0.17 -4.28
N TYR A 107 20.46 0.62 -4.21
CA TYR A 107 20.09 1.61 -5.22
C TYR A 107 20.28 3.05 -4.74
N ALA A 108 20.61 3.27 -3.45
CA ALA A 108 20.53 4.56 -2.80
C ALA A 108 21.42 5.64 -3.45
N GLU A 109 22.64 5.29 -3.85
CA GLU A 109 23.60 6.22 -4.49
C GLU A 109 23.13 6.70 -5.88
N ARG A 110 22.25 5.92 -6.54
CA ARG A 110 21.76 6.19 -7.90
C ARG A 110 20.34 6.74 -7.92
N ALA A 111 19.68 6.76 -6.76
CA ALA A 111 18.32 7.23 -6.62
C ALA A 111 18.31 8.75 -6.41
N PRO A 112 17.43 9.48 -7.11
CA PRO A 112 17.32 10.91 -6.86
C PRO A 112 16.70 11.16 -5.47
N PRO A 113 16.96 12.33 -4.84
CA PRO A 113 16.57 12.62 -3.46
C PRO A 113 15.08 12.45 -3.16
N GLU A 114 14.21 12.72 -4.13
CA GLU A 114 12.76 12.53 -4.01
C GLU A 114 12.36 11.06 -3.86
N VAL A 115 13.06 10.14 -4.53
CA VAL A 115 12.80 8.69 -4.41
C VAL A 115 13.29 8.20 -3.05
N LEU A 116 14.45 8.68 -2.58
CA LEU A 116 14.96 8.37 -1.25
C LEU A 116 13.99 8.81 -0.16
N ARG A 117 13.45 10.04 -0.27
CA ARG A 117 12.47 10.58 0.68
C ARG A 117 11.10 9.93 0.61
N ALA A 118 10.75 9.24 -0.48
CA ALA A 118 9.45 8.59 -0.65
C ALA A 118 9.36 7.21 0.02
N GLY A 119 10.47 6.70 0.58
CA GLY A 119 10.48 5.43 1.29
C GLY A 119 9.63 5.40 2.56
N PRO A 120 9.46 4.21 3.16
CA PRO A 120 8.76 4.05 4.44
C PRO A 120 9.46 4.81 5.57
N LEU A 121 8.68 5.35 6.50
CA LEU A 121 9.17 5.94 7.73
C LEU A 121 9.38 4.82 8.76
N LEU A 122 10.63 4.61 9.17
CA LEU A 122 10.91 3.71 10.28
C LEU A 122 10.46 4.37 11.59
N PRO A 123 9.86 3.61 12.53
CA PRO A 123 9.67 4.11 13.88
C PRO A 123 11.03 4.54 14.46
N GLU A 124 11.05 5.59 15.28
CA GLU A 124 12.26 5.95 16.01
C GLU A 124 12.74 4.73 16.79
N ALA A 125 14.02 4.39 16.65
CA ALA A 125 14.61 3.35 17.47
C ALA A 125 14.49 3.77 18.95
N PRO A 126 14.04 2.87 19.85
CA PRO A 126 14.00 3.17 21.27
C PRO A 126 15.39 3.46 21.84
#